data_AF-A0A1Y5N6M1-F1
#
_entry.id   AF-A0A1Y5N6M1-F1
#
_cell.length_a   1.000
_cell.length_b   1.000
_cell.length_c   1.000
_cell.angle_alpha   90.00
_cell.angle_beta   90.00
_cell.angle_gamma   90.00
#
_symmetry.space_group_name_H-M   'P 1'
#
loop_
_entity.id
_entity.type
_entity.pdbx_description
1 polymer ?
#
loop_
_entity_poly.entity_id
_entity_poly.type
_entity_poly.pdbx_seq_one_letter_code
_entity_poly.pdbx_strand_id
1 'polypeptide(L)'
;MQEFSKKRLLRTENKNFFDLSIYEYIGYSGVLESDIKKLDLYNHWRKVSRASTMLCVTHDNGESDNLVYLYDWEKFSRIYINTGN
;
A
#
# COMPACT_ATOMS: atom_id res chain seq x y z
N MET A 1 18.37 -14.56 23.14
CA MET A 1 18.69 -13.87 21.87
C MET A 1 17.41 -13.14 21.47
N GLN A 2 17.34 -11.83 21.72
CA GLN A 2 16.20 -11.05 21.22
C GLN A 2 16.40 -10.95 19.71
N GLU A 3 15.53 -11.62 18.94
CA GLU A 3 15.41 -11.42 17.50
C GLU A 3 15.22 -9.92 17.28
N PHE A 4 16.27 -9.21 16.89
CA PHE A 4 16.10 -7.93 16.23
C PHE A 4 15.41 -8.26 14.91
N SER A 5 14.07 -8.31 14.95
CA SER A 5 13.23 -8.62 13.80
C SER A 5 13.74 -7.80 12.64
N LYS A 6 14.35 -8.46 11.66
CA LYS A 6 14.73 -7.79 10.41
C LYS A 6 13.46 -7.07 9.96
N LYS A 7 13.56 -5.76 9.73
CA LYS A 7 12.45 -4.92 9.24
C LYS A 7 12.06 -5.47 7.88
N ARG A 8 11.16 -6.45 7.88
CA ARG A 8 10.79 -7.26 6.73
C ARG A 8 9.38 -6.87 6.31
N LEU A 9 9.21 -6.66 5.02
CA LEU A 9 7.91 -6.45 4.43
C LEU A 9 7.19 -7.81 4.35
N LEU A 10 6.08 -7.94 5.06
CA LEU A 10 5.32 -9.19 5.14
C LEU A 10 4.02 -9.05 4.36
N ARG A 11 3.72 -10.00 3.46
CA ARG A 11 2.42 -10.08 2.79
C ARG A 11 1.45 -10.82 3.70
N THR A 12 0.27 -10.25 3.92
CA THR A 12 -0.82 -10.88 4.67
C THR A 12 -1.75 -11.69 3.75
N GLU A 13 -2.62 -12.50 4.34
CA GLU A 13 -3.69 -13.21 3.61
C GLU A 13 -4.89 -12.30 3.26
N ASN A 14 -4.96 -11.12 3.88
CA ASN A 14 -6.04 -10.17 3.68
C ASN A 14 -5.90 -9.41 2.36
N LYS A 15 -7.04 -9.05 1.79
CA LYS A 15 -7.14 -8.23 0.59
C LYS A 15 -8.07 -7.04 0.80
N ASN A 16 -7.83 -5.96 0.05
CA ASN A 16 -8.69 -4.77 0.09
C ASN A 16 -9.75 -4.79 -1.04
N PHE A 17 -10.51 -3.70 -1.17
CA PHE A 17 -11.61 -3.53 -2.13
C PHE A 17 -11.26 -3.80 -3.60
N PHE A 18 -9.98 -3.68 -3.98
CA PHE A 18 -9.49 -3.92 -5.35
C PHE A 18 -8.72 -5.24 -5.48
N ASP A 19 -8.91 -6.19 -4.56
CA ASP A 19 -8.25 -7.51 -4.54
C ASP A 19 -6.71 -7.45 -4.45
N LEU A 20 -6.14 -6.29 -4.09
CA LEU A 20 -4.70 -6.15 -3.84
C LEU A 20 -4.32 -6.71 -2.48
N SER A 21 -3.09 -7.23 -2.39
CA SER A 21 -2.56 -7.79 -1.16
C SER A 21 -2.27 -6.69 -0.14
N ILE A 22 -2.52 -6.96 1.14
CA ILE A 22 -2.13 -6.07 2.23
C ILE A 22 -0.77 -6.52 2.78
N TYR A 23 0.11 -5.56 2.99
CA TYR A 23 1.46 -5.76 3.50
C TYR A 23 1.63 -5.10 4.87
N GLU A 24 2.48 -5.68 5.71
CA GLU A 24 2.87 -5.15 7.01
C GLU A 24 4.38 -4.87 7.04
N TYR A 25 4.75 -3.70 7.57
CA TYR A 25 6.13 -3.28 7.75
C TYR A 25 6.27 -2.42 9.00
N ILE A 26 7.03 -2.89 10.00
CA ILE A 26 7.29 -2.17 11.26
C ILE A 26 5.98 -1.69 11.94
N GLY A 27 4.96 -2.56 11.98
CA GLY A 27 3.68 -2.26 12.60
C GLY A 27 2.74 -1.37 11.76
N TYR A 28 3.14 -0.98 10.55
CA TYR A 28 2.26 -0.30 9.60
C TYR A 28 1.73 -1.26 8.55
N SER A 29 0.42 -1.21 8.31
CA SER A 29 -0.24 -1.96 7.24
C SER A 29 -0.52 -1.04 6.04
N GLY A 30 -0.37 -1.59 4.84
CA GLY A 30 -0.57 -0.82 3.62
C GLY A 30 -0.61 -1.67 2.37
N VAL A 31 -0.69 -0.99 1.24
CA VAL A 31 -0.68 -1.58 -0.09
C VAL A 31 0.51 -1.00 -0.84
N LEU A 32 1.21 -1.81 -1.60
CA LEU A 32 2.37 -1.36 -2.37
C LEU A 32 1.93 -0.49 -3.55
N GLU A 33 2.62 0.62 -3.77
CA GLU A 33 2.37 1.49 -4.92
C GLU A 33 2.57 0.72 -6.25
N SER A 34 3.54 -0.20 -6.33
CA SER A 34 3.72 -1.06 -7.51
C SER A 34 2.51 -1.95 -7.82
N ASP A 35 1.74 -2.37 -6.81
CA ASP A 35 0.50 -3.10 -7.00
C ASP A 35 -0.64 -2.17 -7.43
N ILE A 36 -0.72 -0.97 -6.84
CA ILE A 36 -1.71 0.05 -7.24
C ILE A 36 -1.49 0.48 -8.70
N LYS A 37 -0.24 0.57 -9.16
CA LYS A 37 0.14 0.89 -10.55
C LYS A 37 -0.48 -0.05 -11.60
N LYS A 38 -0.88 -1.26 -11.21
CA LYS A 38 -1.49 -2.25 -12.10
C LYS A 38 -2.98 -2.00 -12.32
N LEU A 39 -3.60 -1.10 -11.54
CA LEU A 39 -5.01 -0.74 -11.67
C LEU A 39 -5.20 0.39 -12.69
N ASP A 40 -6.28 0.34 -13.47
CA ASP A 40 -6.63 1.38 -14.45
C ASP A 40 -6.84 2.76 -13.80
N LEU A 41 -7.22 2.78 -12.52
CA LEU A 41 -7.43 4.00 -11.74
C LEU A 41 -6.15 4.64 -11.18
N TYR A 42 -4.97 4.03 -11.40
CA TYR A 42 -3.70 4.50 -10.82
C TYR A 42 -3.45 5.99 -11.08
N ASN A 43 -3.64 6.43 -12.32
CA ASN A 43 -3.40 7.82 -12.71
C ASN A 43 -4.33 8.80 -11.97
N HIS A 44 -5.59 8.39 -11.76
CA HIS A 44 -6.56 9.18 -11.02
C HIS A 44 -6.18 9.26 -9.55
N TRP A 45 -5.94 8.11 -8.91
CA TRP A 45 -5.45 8.05 -7.53
C TRP A 45 -4.19 8.89 -7.33
N ARG A 46 -3.18 8.72 -8.19
CA ARG A 46 -1.90 9.44 -8.09
C ARG A 46 -2.07 10.95 -8.20
N LYS A 47 -3.06 11.42 -8.98
CA LYS A 47 -3.40 12.85 -9.12
C LYS A 47 -4.03 13.42 -7.85
N VAL A 48 -4.95 12.69 -7.22
CA VAL A 48 -5.67 13.16 -6.01
C VAL A 48 -4.88 12.94 -4.71
N SER A 49 -3.96 11.97 -4.69
CA SER A 49 -3.14 11.61 -3.53
C SER A 49 -1.75 12.26 -3.50
N ARG A 50 -1.50 13.33 -4.27
CA ARG A 50 -0.17 13.97 -4.39
C ARG A 50 0.43 14.47 -3.07
N ALA A 51 -0.39 14.67 -2.02
CA ALA A 51 0.04 15.11 -0.70
C ALA A 51 0.02 13.98 0.36
N SER A 52 -0.32 12.75 -0.01
CA SER A 52 -0.37 11.63 0.93
C SER A 52 1.03 11.19 1.35
N THR A 53 1.23 11.01 2.65
CA THR A 53 2.46 10.43 3.19
C THR A 53 2.48 8.93 2.89
N MET A 54 3.58 8.44 2.33
CA MET A 54 3.83 7.01 2.09
C MET A 54 5.11 6.61 2.82
N LEU A 55 5.24 5.33 3.14
CA LEU A 55 6.44 4.79 3.76
C LEU A 55 7.31 4.09 2.71
N CYS A 56 8.56 4.54 2.55
CA CYS A 56 9.52 3.84 1.70
C CYS A 56 9.89 2.50 2.36
N VAL A 57 9.77 1.41 1.60
CA VAL A 57 10.05 0.04 2.04
C VAL A 57 11.03 -0.62 1.09
N THR A 58 11.83 -1.56 1.61
CA THR A 58 12.76 -2.36 0.82
C THR A 58 12.33 -3.82 0.88
N HIS A 59 12.19 -4.43 -0.29
CA HIS A 59 11.90 -5.85 -0.46
C HIS A 59 13.11 -6.71 -0.06
N ASP A 60 12.88 -8.00 0.20
CA ASP A 60 13.95 -8.95 0.51
C ASP A 60 14.99 -9.07 -0.62
N ASN A 61 14.61 -8.75 -1.87
CA ASN A 61 15.50 -8.72 -3.05
C ASN A 61 16.30 -7.41 -3.20
N GLY A 62 16.14 -6.44 -2.29
CA GLY A 62 16.82 -5.14 -2.31
C GLY A 62 16.12 -4.03 -3.10
N GLU A 63 15.03 -4.33 -3.81
CA GLU A 63 14.24 -3.33 -4.52
C GLU A 63 13.45 -2.44 -3.54
N SER A 64 13.31 -1.17 -3.87
CA SER A 64 12.55 -0.21 -3.06
C SER A 64 11.17 0.05 -3.65
N ASP A 65 10.18 0.23 -2.78
CA ASP A 65 8.82 0.58 -3.15
C ASP A 65 8.21 1.51 -2.08
N ASN A 66 7.00 2.01 -2.34
CA ASN A 66 6.24 2.83 -1.41
C ASN A 66 5.05 2.03 -0.85
N LEU A 67 4.99 1.91 0.47
CA LEU A 67 3.83 1.42 1.18
C LEU A 67 2.84 2.58 1.38
N VAL A 68 1.72 2.51 0.67
CA VAL A 68 0.57 3.40 0.86
C VAL A 68 -0.21 2.92 2.07
N TYR A 69 -0.39 3.76 3.07
CA TYR A 69 -1.11 3.37 4.28
C TYR A 69 -2.51 2.83 3.96
N LEU A 70 -2.85 1.70 4.58
CA LEU A 70 -4.10 1.00 4.30
C LEU A 70 -5.31 1.91 4.54
N TYR A 71 -5.27 2.72 5.60
CA TYR A 71 -6.32 3.69 5.92
C TYR A 71 -6.57 4.69 4.78
N ASP A 72 -5.51 5.30 4.25
CA ASP A 72 -5.62 6.29 3.17
C ASP A 72 -6.11 5.63 1.87
N TRP A 73 -5.57 4.44 1.56
CA TRP A 73 -5.98 3.67 0.40
C TRP A 73 -7.46 3.28 0.46
N GLU A 74 -7.92 2.74 1.60
CA GLU A 74 -9.31 2.36 1.77
C GLU A 74 -10.27 3.55 1.77
N LYS A 75 -9.86 4.69 2.35
CA LYS A 75 -10.65 5.92 2.31
C LYS A 75 -10.86 6.38 0.88
N PHE A 76 -9.79 6.44 0.09
CA PHE A 76 -9.88 6.71 -1.34
C PHE A 76 -10.77 5.68 -2.06
N SER A 77 -10.53 4.39 -1.82
CA SER A 77 -11.26 3.29 -2.46
C SER A 77 -12.77 3.41 -2.26
N ARG A 78 -13.21 3.67 -1.02
CA ARG A 78 -14.63 3.84 -0.69
C ARG A 78 -15.24 5.05 -1.39
N ILE A 79 -14.52 6.16 -1.47
CA ILE A 79 -15.01 7.34 -2.19
C ILE A 79 -15.14 6.98 -3.68
N TYR A 80 -14.07 6.52 -4.30
CA TYR A 80 -14.04 6.17 -5.73
C TYR A 80 -15.11 5.14 -6.13
N ILE A 81 -15.33 4.10 -5.33
CA ILE A 81 -16.38 3.10 -5.61
C ILE A 81 -17.78 3.72 -5.60
N ASN A 82 -18.02 4.68 -4.71
CA ASN A 82 -19.34 5.30 -4.56
C ASN A 82 -19.59 6.46 -5.55
N THR A 83 -18.54 7.13 -6.01
CA THR A 83 -18.64 8.37 -6.80
C THR A 83 -18.08 8.26 -8.21
N GLY A 84 -17.26 7.24 -8.49
CA GLY A 84 -16.38 7.18 -9.67
C GLY A 84 -15.27 8.23 -9.67
N ASN A 85 -15.06 8.94 -8.56
CA ASN A 85 -14.21 10.14 -8.43
C ASN A 85 -13.55 10.22 -7.06
#